data_AF-A0A9E3M5Q3-F1
#
_entry.id   AF-A0A9E3M5Q3-F1
#
_cell.length_a   1.000
_cell.length_b   1.000
_cell.length_c   1.000
_cell.angle_alpha   90.00
_cell.angle_beta   90.00
_cell.angle_gamma   90.00
#
_symmetry.space_group_name_H-M   'P 1'
#
loop_
_entity.id
_entity.type
_entity.pdbx_description
1 polymer ?
#
loop_
_entity_poly.entity_id
_entity_poly.type
_entity_poly.pdbx_seq_one_letter_code
_entity_poly.pdbx_strand_id
1 'polypeptide(L)'
;MSGETGGNNFELLQRVELATEGGLEIQTPALRIPGEAAVYWRVGVTGDSLESALVIGLGEAQEKIRKQAALSGSSPERFDPLLGRWSWAQGLAHNAEGFLPADSQFESVRIEYRRQQYQLLWWEMDSLIVYFVLVLVFALAFKPLFRVAL
;
A
#
# COMPACT_ATOMS: atom_id res chain seq x y z
N MET A 1 15.59 36.03 -8.52
CA MET A 1 14.17 36.08 -8.09
C MET A 1 13.61 34.68 -8.22
N SER A 2 13.58 33.91 -7.13
CA SER A 2 12.87 32.62 -7.07
C SER A 2 12.71 32.25 -5.60
N GLY A 3 11.52 32.46 -5.03
CA GLY A 3 11.30 32.32 -3.59
C GLY A 3 9.83 32.36 -3.17
N GLU A 4 8.88 32.02 -4.06
CA GLU A 4 7.44 32.10 -3.75
C GLU A 4 6.67 30.76 -3.83
N THR A 5 7.29 29.65 -4.22
CA THR A 5 6.59 28.36 -4.32
C THR A 5 6.42 27.61 -3.00
N GLY A 6 7.13 28.00 -1.94
CA GLY A 6 7.09 27.31 -0.64
C GLY A 6 5.82 27.57 0.19
N GLY A 7 5.22 28.75 0.06
CA GLY A 7 4.05 29.15 0.87
C GLY A 7 2.77 28.40 0.48
N ASN A 8 2.57 28.18 -0.82
CA ASN A 8 1.32 27.62 -1.33
C ASN A 8 1.18 26.12 -0.99
N ASN A 9 2.28 25.36 -1.07
CA ASN A 9 2.27 23.93 -0.74
C ASN A 9 1.94 23.68 0.74
N PHE A 10 2.43 24.52 1.65
CA PHE A 10 2.15 24.34 3.07
C PHE A 10 0.67 24.49 3.40
N GLU A 11 0.00 25.48 2.81
CA GLU A 11 -1.44 25.67 3.01
C GLU A 11 -2.27 24.52 2.41
N LEU A 12 -1.89 24.02 1.24
CA LEU A 12 -2.57 22.88 0.62
C LEU A 12 -2.42 21.61 1.48
N LEU A 13 -1.22 21.35 2.01
CA LEU A 13 -0.96 20.21 2.88
C LEU A 13 -1.77 20.26 4.18
N GLN A 14 -2.02 21.45 4.73
CA GLN A 14 -2.84 21.60 5.94
C GLN A 14 -4.30 21.18 5.72
N ARG A 15 -4.82 21.34 4.49
CA ARG A 15 -6.19 20.98 4.13
C ARG A 15 -6.36 19.49 3.85
N VAL A 16 -5.27 18.72 3.72
CA VAL A 16 -5.40 17.28 3.48
C VAL A 16 -5.92 16.59 4.74
N GLU A 17 -7.04 15.89 4.57
CA GLU A 17 -7.72 15.13 5.61
C GLU A 17 -7.85 13.66 5.19
N LEU A 18 -7.82 12.78 6.19
CA LEU A 18 -7.98 11.35 6.02
C LEU A 18 -9.15 10.87 6.88
N ALA A 19 -10.08 10.16 6.26
CA ALA A 19 -11.13 9.41 6.92
C ALA A 19 -10.96 7.91 6.63
N THR A 20 -11.30 7.08 7.61
CA THR A 20 -11.23 5.61 7.50
C THR A 20 -12.62 5.00 7.47
N GLU A 21 -12.80 3.99 6.63
CA GLU A 21 -14.00 3.16 6.54
C GLU A 21 -13.64 1.69 6.84
N GLY A 22 -14.54 0.97 7.51
CA GLY A 22 -14.46 -0.49 7.62
C GLY A 22 -13.28 -1.02 8.43
N GLY A 23 -13.34 -0.95 9.76
CA GLY A 23 -12.38 -1.61 10.65
C GLY A 23 -10.96 -1.02 10.66
N LEU A 24 -10.75 0.13 10.02
CA LEU A 24 -9.50 0.88 10.01
C LEU A 24 -9.54 2.03 11.03
N GLU A 25 -8.45 2.21 11.76
CA GLU A 25 -8.31 3.23 12.80
C GLU A 25 -7.05 4.08 12.58
N ILE A 26 -7.19 5.40 12.59
CA ILE A 26 -6.05 6.31 12.49
C ILE A 26 -5.31 6.35 13.83
N GLN A 27 -4.08 5.86 13.86
CA GLN A 27 -3.27 5.75 15.08
C GLN A 27 -2.43 7.01 15.37
N THR A 28 -2.15 7.82 14.34
CA THR A 28 -1.29 9.01 14.48
C THR A 28 -1.94 10.24 13.88
N PRO A 29 -1.68 11.44 14.43
CA PRO A 29 -2.01 12.67 13.73
C PRO A 29 -1.25 12.75 12.40
N ALA A 30 -1.79 13.56 11.48
CA ALA A 30 -1.21 13.82 10.17
C ALA A 30 0.20 14.43 10.29
N LEU A 31 1.21 13.70 9.83
CA LEU A 31 2.59 14.17 9.73
C LEU A 31 2.79 14.82 8.35
N ARG A 32 2.99 16.13 8.32
CA ARG A 32 3.12 16.91 7.08
C ARG A 32 4.59 17.26 6.84
N ILE A 33 5.11 16.92 5.67
CA ILE A 33 6.50 17.21 5.28
C ILE A 33 6.47 18.12 4.05
N PRO A 34 6.58 19.46 4.25
CA PRO A 34 6.44 20.42 3.14
C PRO A 34 7.54 20.30 2.09
N GLY A 35 8.74 19.90 2.51
CA GLY A 35 9.87 19.67 1.59
C GLY A 35 9.66 18.50 0.63
N GLU A 36 8.74 17.58 0.96
CA GLU A 36 8.40 16.42 0.14
C GLU A 36 7.00 16.54 -0.48
N ALA A 37 6.27 17.64 -0.21
CA ALA A 37 4.86 17.80 -0.57
C ALA A 37 3.99 16.60 -0.16
N ALA A 38 4.28 16.00 1.00
CA ALA A 38 3.69 14.75 1.44
C ALA A 38 3.03 14.85 2.82
N VAL A 39 1.99 14.03 3.03
CA VAL A 39 1.34 13.85 4.33
C VAL A 39 1.25 12.36 4.66
N TYR A 40 1.68 12.01 5.86
CA TYR A 40 1.75 10.64 6.34
C TYR A 40 0.79 10.42 7.50
N TRP A 41 0.12 9.26 7.46
CA TRP A 41 -0.64 8.71 8.56
C TRP A 41 -0.22 7.28 8.82
N ARG A 42 -0.30 6.88 10.08
CA ARG A 42 -0.28 5.48 10.47
C ARG A 42 -1.70 5.02 10.74
N VAL A 43 -2.13 4.01 10.02
CA VAL A 43 -3.46 3.40 10.15
C VAL A 43 -3.28 1.98 10.71
N GLY A 44 -4.05 1.67 11.74
CA GLY A 44 -4.17 0.35 12.33
C GLY A 44 -5.41 -0.38 11.83
N VAL A 45 -5.39 -1.70 12.00
CA VAL A 45 -6.52 -2.57 11.70
C VAL A 45 -7.12 -3.02 13.02
N THR A 46 -8.39 -2.69 13.26
CA THR A 46 -9.09 -2.97 14.52
C THR A 46 -10.23 -3.99 14.33
N GLY A 47 -10.66 -4.26 13.10
CA GLY A 47 -11.71 -5.23 12.80
C GLY A 47 -11.45 -6.08 11.55
N ASP A 48 -12.30 -7.07 11.33
CA ASP A 48 -12.26 -7.96 10.18
C ASP A 48 -13.41 -7.55 9.23
N SER A 49 -13.17 -6.49 8.45
CA SER A 49 -14.10 -6.00 7.44
C SER A 49 -13.71 -6.54 6.06
N LEU A 50 -14.69 -6.98 5.28
CA LEU A 50 -14.47 -7.34 3.88
C LEU A 50 -14.26 -6.11 3.00
N GLU A 51 -14.78 -4.96 3.42
CA GLU A 51 -14.63 -3.69 2.73
C GLU A 51 -13.97 -2.68 3.67
N SER A 52 -12.74 -2.30 3.36
CA SER A 52 -11.97 -1.29 4.08
C SER A 52 -11.43 -0.29 3.08
N ALA A 53 -11.70 0.99 3.34
CA ALA A 53 -11.31 2.06 2.45
C ALA A 53 -10.75 3.24 3.24
N LEU A 54 -9.77 3.90 2.63
CA LEU A 54 -9.24 5.19 3.03
C LEU A 54 -9.87 6.24 2.12
N VAL A 55 -10.50 7.23 2.72
CA VAL A 55 -11.10 8.36 2.01
C VAL A 55 -10.25 9.58 2.29
N ILE A 56 -9.60 10.10 1.25
CA ILE A 56 -8.69 11.24 1.33
C ILE A 56 -9.37 12.44 0.70
N GLY A 57 -9.41 13.56 1.42
CA GLY A 57 -10.03 14.80 0.97
C GLY A 57 -9.10 15.99 1.12
N LEU A 58 -9.42 17.06 0.40
CA LEU A 58 -8.74 18.36 0.48
C LEU A 58 -9.73 19.41 1.02
N GLY A 59 -9.79 19.58 2.35
CA GLY A 59 -10.71 20.48 3.04
C GLY A 59 -12.18 20.15 2.75
N GLU A 60 -13.03 21.17 2.63
CA GLU A 60 -14.46 21.02 2.29
C GLU A 60 -14.73 20.69 0.81
N ALA A 61 -13.70 20.48 -0.01
CA ALA A 61 -13.88 20.18 -1.42
C ALA A 61 -14.52 18.80 -1.64
N GLN A 62 -15.33 18.67 -2.70
CA GLN A 62 -16.04 17.43 -3.03
C GLN A 62 -15.15 16.31 -3.60
N GLU A 63 -13.89 16.59 -3.92
CA GLU A 63 -12.95 15.54 -4.35
C GLU A 63 -12.53 14.68 -3.16
N LYS A 64 -13.22 13.55 -3.01
CA LYS A 64 -12.86 12.47 -2.12
C LYS A 64 -12.25 11.35 -2.93
N ILE A 65 -10.95 11.13 -2.76
CA ILE A 65 -10.27 9.96 -3.34
C ILE A 65 -10.51 8.80 -2.39
N ARG A 66 -11.22 7.78 -2.88
CA ARG A 66 -11.40 6.53 -2.17
C ARG A 66 -10.32 5.55 -2.62
N LYS A 67 -9.56 5.03 -1.67
CA LYS A 67 -8.54 4.00 -1.89
C LYS A 67 -8.87 2.76 -1.09
N GLN A 68 -8.80 1.59 -1.70
CA GLN A 68 -9.08 0.34 -0.99
C GLN A 68 -7.85 -0.06 -0.16
N ALA A 69 -8.10 -0.66 1.01
CA ALA A 69 -7.07 -1.20 1.87
C ALA A 69 -7.33 -2.69 2.12
N ALA A 70 -6.29 -3.51 1.97
CA ALA A 70 -6.38 -4.93 2.26
C ALA A 70 -6.24 -5.17 3.77
N LEU A 71 -7.20 -5.89 4.36
CA LEU A 71 -7.08 -6.38 5.73
C LEU A 71 -6.54 -7.81 5.76
N SER A 72 -5.92 -8.17 6.87
CA SER A 72 -5.35 -9.51 7.05
C SER A 72 -6.47 -10.52 7.29
N GLY A 73 -6.88 -11.25 6.25
CA GLY A 73 -7.94 -12.29 6.34
C GLY A 73 -9.02 -12.12 5.29
N SER A 74 -9.17 -10.92 4.73
CA SER A 74 -10.00 -10.64 3.56
C SER A 74 -9.09 -10.44 2.35
N SER A 75 -9.40 -11.14 1.24
CA SER A 75 -8.79 -10.82 -0.05
C SER A 75 -9.69 -9.76 -0.68
N PRO A 76 -9.39 -8.45 -0.60
CA PRO A 76 -10.13 -7.49 -1.39
C PRO A 76 -10.05 -7.90 -2.85
N GLU A 77 -11.19 -7.82 -3.53
CA GLU A 77 -11.37 -8.37 -4.88
C GLU A 77 -10.37 -7.76 -5.88
N ARG A 78 -9.95 -6.51 -5.62
CA ARG A 78 -8.93 -5.75 -6.35
C ARG A 78 -8.29 -4.69 -5.44
N PHE A 79 -7.00 -4.81 -5.17
CA PHE A 79 -6.25 -3.78 -4.41
C PHE A 79 -4.92 -3.42 -5.08
N ASP A 80 -4.51 -2.16 -4.97
CA ASP A 80 -3.23 -1.65 -5.44
C ASP A 80 -2.56 -0.78 -4.35
N PRO A 81 -1.33 -1.12 -3.90
CA PRO A 81 -0.61 -0.29 -2.95
C PRO A 81 -0.31 1.11 -3.46
N LEU A 82 -0.36 1.37 -4.77
CA LEU A 82 -0.12 2.68 -5.37
C LEU A 82 -1.29 3.11 -6.26
N LEU A 83 -1.91 4.23 -5.92
CA LEU A 83 -2.89 4.91 -6.77
C LEU A 83 -2.25 6.19 -7.30
N GLY A 84 -2.01 6.26 -8.61
CA GLY A 84 -1.34 7.39 -9.24
C GLY A 84 -2.11 7.95 -10.43
N ARG A 85 -1.63 9.07 -10.97
CA ARG A 85 -2.09 9.58 -12.28
C ARG A 85 -1.79 8.57 -13.38
N TRP A 86 -2.60 8.59 -14.44
CA TRP A 86 -2.38 7.70 -15.58
C TRP A 86 -1.01 7.94 -16.24
N SER A 87 -0.24 6.86 -16.42
CA SER A 87 0.94 6.84 -17.28
C SER A 87 0.99 5.54 -18.07
N TRP A 88 1.58 5.58 -19.26
CA TRP A 88 1.71 4.42 -20.15
C TRP A 88 2.41 3.23 -19.48
N ALA A 89 3.39 3.50 -18.61
CA ALA A 89 4.10 2.46 -17.87
C ALA A 89 3.26 1.87 -16.71
N GLN A 90 2.47 2.70 -16.00
CA GLN A 90 1.63 2.23 -14.89
C GLN A 90 0.40 1.46 -15.37
N GLY A 91 -0.15 1.80 -16.55
CA GLY A 91 -1.29 1.09 -17.12
C GLY A 91 -1.07 -0.38 -17.43
N LEU A 92 0.18 -0.82 -17.59
CA LEU A 92 0.50 -2.24 -17.78
C LEU A 92 0.73 -3.00 -16.46
N ALA A 93 1.07 -2.30 -15.38
CA ALA A 93 1.58 -2.91 -14.15
C ALA A 93 0.66 -2.77 -12.93
N HIS A 94 -0.19 -1.73 -12.87
CA HIS A 94 -0.90 -1.31 -11.66
C HIS A 94 -2.27 -0.71 -12.01
N ASN A 95 -3.30 -1.56 -12.19
CA ASN A 95 -4.66 -1.06 -12.40
C ASN A 95 -5.78 -1.93 -11.82
N ALA A 96 -5.61 -2.35 -10.56
CA ALA A 96 -6.70 -2.99 -9.84
C ALA A 96 -7.78 -1.97 -9.39
N GLU A 97 -7.40 -0.74 -9.02
CA GLU A 97 -8.29 0.26 -8.43
C GLU A 97 -8.65 1.47 -9.34
N GLY A 98 -8.14 1.51 -10.57
CA GLY A 98 -8.30 2.67 -11.48
C GLY A 98 -7.16 3.69 -11.36
N PHE A 99 -7.40 4.92 -11.82
CA PHE A 99 -6.41 6.03 -11.78
C PHE A 99 -6.98 7.24 -11.07
N LEU A 100 -6.10 8.10 -10.56
CA LEU A 100 -6.50 9.41 -10.08
C LEU A 100 -7.13 10.24 -11.21
N PRO A 101 -8.21 11.01 -10.93
CA PRO A 101 -8.75 11.99 -11.88
C PRO A 101 -7.66 12.92 -12.40
N ALA A 102 -7.70 13.27 -13.68
CA ALA A 102 -6.64 14.10 -14.30
C ALA A 102 -6.57 15.52 -13.71
N ASP A 103 -7.69 15.99 -13.17
CA ASP A 103 -7.92 17.25 -12.47
C ASP A 103 -7.59 17.21 -10.97
N SER A 104 -7.26 16.04 -10.43
CA SER A 104 -6.98 15.88 -9.00
C SER A 104 -5.70 16.61 -8.57
N GLN A 105 -5.73 17.31 -7.43
CA GLN A 105 -4.54 17.97 -6.88
C GLN A 105 -3.50 16.98 -6.30
N PHE A 106 -3.84 15.69 -6.24
CA PHE A 106 -2.94 14.65 -5.78
C PHE A 106 -2.14 14.04 -6.94
N GLU A 107 -0.85 13.84 -6.73
CA GLU A 107 0.01 13.13 -7.69
C GLU A 107 -0.08 11.62 -7.51
N SER A 108 -0.02 11.17 -6.25
CA SER A 108 -0.13 9.76 -5.89
C SER A 108 -0.60 9.57 -4.45
N VAL A 109 -1.21 8.41 -4.19
CA VAL A 109 -1.58 7.92 -2.87
C VAL A 109 -0.96 6.53 -2.71
N ARG A 110 -0.12 6.33 -1.69
CA ARG A 110 0.56 5.07 -1.41
C ARG A 110 0.15 4.50 -0.05
N ILE A 111 -0.06 3.19 0.01
CA ILE A 111 -0.20 2.45 1.27
C ILE A 111 1.03 1.54 1.40
N GLU A 112 1.80 1.73 2.46
CA GLU A 112 2.95 0.89 2.78
C GLU A 112 2.54 -0.13 3.85
N TYR A 113 2.36 -1.37 3.43
CA TYR A 113 2.06 -2.46 4.34
C TYR A 113 3.35 -2.93 5.03
N ARG A 114 3.27 -3.14 6.34
CA ARG A 114 4.36 -3.78 7.08
C ARG A 114 4.53 -5.22 6.57
N ARG A 115 5.76 -5.63 6.27
CA ARG A 115 6.07 -7.03 5.95
C ARG A 115 5.62 -7.92 7.11
N GLN A 116 4.76 -8.89 6.80
CA GLN A 116 4.42 -9.97 7.70
C GLN A 116 5.62 -10.91 7.82
N GLN A 117 5.97 -11.28 9.05
CA GLN A 117 6.94 -12.33 9.35
C GLN A 117 6.15 -13.61 9.63
N TYR A 118 6.53 -14.72 8.96
CA TYR A 118 5.88 -16.01 9.17
C TYR A 118 6.61 -16.77 10.27
N GLN A 119 5.85 -17.29 11.24
CA GLN A 119 6.39 -18.21 12.23
C GLN A 119 6.35 -19.62 11.66
N LEU A 120 7.52 -20.17 11.33
CA LEU A 120 7.64 -21.57 10.94
C LEU A 120 8.43 -22.31 12.03
N LEU A 121 7.80 -23.30 12.68
CA LEU A 121 8.44 -24.16 13.67
C LEU A 121 9.33 -23.39 14.67
N TRP A 122 8.77 -22.34 15.29
CA TRP A 122 9.39 -21.58 16.38
C TRP A 122 10.51 -20.59 16.01
N TRP A 123 10.78 -20.37 14.71
CA TRP A 123 11.69 -19.32 14.24
C TRP A 123 10.96 -18.27 13.38
N GLU A 124 11.28 -16.98 13.62
CA GLU A 124 10.93 -15.89 12.72
C GLU A 124 11.82 -15.98 11.48
N MET A 125 11.32 -16.64 10.43
CA MET A 125 12.06 -16.77 9.17
C MET A 125 11.40 -15.92 8.09
N ASP A 126 12.23 -15.20 7.34
CA ASP A 126 11.79 -14.53 6.12
C ASP A 126 11.23 -15.57 5.14
N SER A 127 10.15 -15.24 4.43
CA SER A 127 9.48 -16.13 3.48
C SER A 127 10.43 -16.63 2.39
N LEU A 128 11.45 -15.83 2.03
CA LEU A 128 12.48 -16.24 1.09
C LEU A 128 13.28 -17.46 1.58
N ILE A 129 13.60 -17.49 2.88
CA ILE A 129 14.38 -18.58 3.47
C ILE A 129 13.52 -19.85 3.54
N VAL A 130 12.24 -19.72 3.89
CA VAL A 130 11.29 -20.86 3.88
C VAL A 130 11.18 -21.45 2.48
N TYR A 131 11.03 -20.62 1.46
CA TYR A 131 11.01 -21.05 0.06
C TYR A 131 12.30 -21.79 -0.32
N PHE A 132 13.46 -21.23 0.04
CA PHE A 132 14.76 -21.84 -0.26
C PHE A 132 14.92 -23.23 0.39
N VAL A 133 14.52 -23.37 1.67
CA VAL A 133 14.55 -24.65 2.38
C VAL A 133 13.62 -25.67 1.73
N LEU A 134 12.39 -25.27 1.37
CA LEU A 134 11.44 -26.13 0.66
C LEU A 134 12.00 -26.61 -0.68
N VAL A 135 12.58 -25.70 -1.48
CA VAL A 135 13.21 -26.06 -2.76
C VAL A 135 14.35 -27.04 -2.55
N LEU A 136 15.20 -26.85 -1.53
CA LEU A 136 16.29 -27.75 -1.22
C LEU A 136 15.78 -29.15 -0.82
N VAL A 137 14.75 -29.20 0.05
CA VAL A 137 14.12 -30.45 0.48
C VAL A 137 13.52 -31.19 -0.72
N PHE A 138 12.78 -30.49 -1.58
CA PHE A 138 12.24 -31.09 -2.80
C PHE A 138 13.36 -31.56 -3.73
N ALA A 139 14.39 -30.76 -3.99
CA ALA A 139 15.52 -31.15 -4.83
C ALA A 139 16.21 -32.43 -4.33
N LEU A 140 16.37 -32.57 -3.01
CA LEU A 140 16.95 -33.77 -2.39
C LEU A 140 15.98 -34.96 -2.41
N ALA A 141 14.68 -34.73 -2.20
CA ALA A 141 13.64 -35.76 -2.23
C ALA A 141 13.38 -36.30 -3.65
N PHE A 142 13.54 -35.46 -4.68
CA PHE A 142 13.41 -35.85 -6.08
C PHE A 142 14.70 -36.47 -6.66
N LYS A 143 15.86 -36.27 -6.02
CA LYS A 143 17.14 -36.89 -6.41
C LYS A 143 17.08 -38.41 -6.66
N PRO A 144 16.39 -39.25 -5.84
CA PRO A 144 16.25 -40.68 -6.12
C PRO A 144 15.33 -41.02 -7.30
N LEU A 145 14.37 -40.17 -7.67
CA LEU A 145 13.51 -40.37 -8.85
C LEU A 145 14.24 -40.13 -10.17
N PHE A 146 15.24 -39.24 -10.19
CA PHE A 146 16.04 -38.92 -11.38
C PHE A 146 17.29 -39.80 -11.53
N ARG A 147 17.33 -40.98 -10.89
CA ARG A 147 18.32 -42.02 -11.25
C ARG A 147 18.00 -42.54 -12.66
N VAL A 148 18.34 -41.76 -13.68
CA VAL A 148 18.44 -42.21 -15.05
C VAL A 148 19.52 -43.28 -15.07
N ALA A 149 19.09 -44.52 -15.32
CA ALA A 149 20.00 -45.59 -15.70
C ALA A 149 20.70 -45.15 -17.00
N LEU A 150 21.99 -44.83 -16.89
CA LEU A 150 22.92 -44.84 -18.01
C LEU A 150 23.21 -46.29 -18.39
#